data_AF-A0A0M3KBW3-F1
#
_entry.id   AF-A0A0M3KBW3-F1
#
_cell.length_a   1.000
_cell.length_b   1.000
_cell.length_c   1.000
_cell.angle_alpha   90.00
_cell.angle_beta   90.00
_cell.angle_gamma   90.00
#
_symmetry.space_group_name_H-M   'P 1'
#
loop_
_entity.id
_entity.type
_entity.pdbx_description
1 polymer ?
#
loop_
_entity_poly.entity_id
_entity_poly.type
_entity_poly.pdbx_seq_one_letter_code
_entity_poly.pdbx_strand_id
1 'polypeptide(L)'
;MIETESAARRTWENSRHGWIPVQLFERNEIMPTKNGKKADEQESAGHLEQEKESLLDMLSNVNLNAELLRLGQGDREDINATTNRLLNRCKAVEVVVNTPRNSEQTKALTNVNSLIDGAVNKIQEDLRNSKDMVKRMLNACSPDQPDGPIDQRFQSQVIECTADDQKKIRRRLANIITQIERAQRTCVPSF
;
A
#
# COMPACT_ATOMS: atom_id res chain seq x y z
N MET A 1 -48.69 1.77 25.28
CA MET A 1 -47.68 0.85 24.70
C MET A 1 -46.55 1.70 24.10
N ILE A 2 -45.84 2.45 24.96
CA ILE A 2 -44.74 3.37 24.61
C ILE A 2 -43.77 3.29 25.78
N GLU A 3 -42.96 2.23 25.88
CA GLU A 3 -42.02 2.12 27.01
C GLU A 3 -40.75 1.29 26.73
N THR A 4 -40.49 0.88 25.48
CA THR A 4 -39.32 0.04 25.16
C THR A 4 -38.18 0.76 24.44
N GLU A 5 -38.37 1.97 23.90
CA GLU A 5 -37.30 2.70 23.19
C GLU A 5 -36.36 3.52 24.09
N SER A 6 -36.73 3.82 25.34
CA SER A 6 -35.92 4.67 26.22
C SER A 6 -34.76 3.95 26.94
N ALA A 7 -34.77 2.62 27.01
CA ALA A 7 -33.70 1.87 27.66
C ALA A 7 -32.46 1.69 26.76
N ALA A 8 -32.65 1.58 25.45
CA ALA A 8 -31.57 1.34 24.49
C ALA A 8 -30.71 2.58 24.21
N ARG A 9 -31.24 3.80 24.42
CA ARG A 9 -30.47 5.04 24.27
C ARG A 9 -29.60 5.37 25.48
N ARG A 10 -29.98 4.94 26.69
CA ARG A 10 -29.21 5.23 27.92
C ARG A 10 -27.94 4.38 28.08
N THR A 11 -27.82 3.26 27.37
CA THR A 11 -26.61 2.42 27.42
C THR A 11 -25.50 2.91 26.49
N TRP A 12 -25.79 3.81 25.54
CA TRP A 12 -24.81 4.32 24.58
C TRP A 12 -24.03 5.56 25.06
N GLU A 13 -24.50 6.26 26.09
CA GLU A 13 -23.91 7.54 26.50
C GLU A 13 -22.88 7.42 27.64
N ASN A 14 -22.70 6.22 28.21
CA ASN A 14 -21.79 5.97 29.33
C ASN A 14 -20.48 5.26 28.96
N SER A 15 -20.21 5.02 27.66
CA SER A 15 -18.98 4.42 27.16
C SER A 15 -18.18 5.40 26.31
N ARG A 16 -17.96 6.61 26.83
CA ARG A 16 -16.68 7.29 26.60
C ARG A 16 -15.67 6.58 27.50
N HIS A 17 -14.51 6.24 26.95
CA HIS A 17 -13.36 5.54 27.55
C HIS A 17 -13.32 4.03 27.31
N GLY A 18 -12.51 3.63 26.32
CA GLY A 18 -11.86 2.33 26.28
C GLY A 18 -12.56 1.26 25.45
N TRP A 19 -11.94 0.91 24.32
CA TRP A 19 -11.98 -0.40 23.66
C TRP A 19 -13.36 -0.96 23.30
N ILE A 20 -13.73 -0.87 22.02
CA ILE A 20 -14.84 -1.67 21.46
C ILE A 20 -14.31 -3.09 21.20
N PRO A 21 -14.88 -4.15 21.81
CA PRO A 21 -14.49 -5.53 21.53
C PRO A 21 -14.96 -5.96 20.14
N VAL A 22 -14.04 -6.51 19.36
CA VAL A 22 -14.26 -7.08 18.02
C VAL A 22 -14.97 -8.43 18.15
N GLN A 23 -16.25 -8.46 18.50
CA GLN A 23 -16.97 -9.75 18.58
C GLN A 23 -18.50 -9.71 18.43
N LEU A 24 -19.07 -8.62 17.93
CA LEU A 24 -20.52 -8.56 17.66
C LEU A 24 -20.81 -8.00 16.26
N PHE A 25 -20.28 -8.65 15.24
CA PHE A 25 -20.62 -8.34 13.85
C PHE A 25 -20.78 -9.62 13.02
N GLU A 26 -21.50 -10.61 13.54
CA GLU A 26 -21.80 -11.85 12.81
C GLU A 26 -23.23 -12.32 13.10
N ARG A 27 -24.19 -11.48 12.73
CA ARG A 27 -25.54 -11.90 12.33
C ARG A 27 -26.35 -10.70 11.89
N ASN A 28 -26.40 -10.47 10.58
CA ASN A 28 -27.60 -9.98 9.93
C ASN A 28 -27.47 -10.26 8.43
N GLU A 29 -28.31 -11.17 7.95
CA GLU A 29 -28.70 -11.25 6.55
C GLU A 29 -29.29 -9.89 6.15
N ILE A 30 -28.57 -9.11 5.34
CA ILE A 30 -29.03 -7.83 4.83
C ILE A 30 -29.10 -7.91 3.31
N MET A 31 -30.33 -7.72 2.81
CA MET A 31 -30.70 -7.56 1.40
C MET A 31 -29.69 -6.69 0.61
N PRO A 32 -29.39 -7.01 -0.66
CA PRO A 32 -28.43 -6.25 -1.44
C PRO A 32 -29.02 -4.88 -1.82
N THR A 33 -28.70 -3.87 -1.01
CA THR A 33 -28.95 -2.47 -1.38
C THR A 33 -27.94 -2.05 -2.44
N LYS A 34 -28.26 -1.03 -3.26
CA LYS A 34 -27.41 -0.52 -4.36
C LYS A 34 -25.97 -0.12 -3.93
N ASN A 35 -25.71 -0.03 -2.63
CA ASN A 35 -24.39 0.21 -2.06
C ASN A 35 -23.51 -1.05 -1.98
N GLY A 36 -24.11 -2.25 -1.95
CA GLY A 36 -23.36 -3.52 -1.97
C GLY A 36 -22.67 -3.75 -3.31
N LYS A 37 -23.36 -3.53 -4.43
CA LYS A 37 -22.76 -3.67 -5.76
C LYS A 37 -21.58 -2.72 -6.02
N LYS A 38 -21.64 -1.49 -5.49
CA LYS A 38 -20.51 -0.55 -5.58
C LYS A 38 -19.30 -1.01 -4.76
N ALA A 39 -19.53 -1.58 -3.57
CA ALA A 39 -18.45 -2.12 -2.76
C ALA A 39 -17.79 -3.33 -3.44
N ASP A 40 -18.58 -4.24 -4.02
CA ASP A 40 -18.08 -5.40 -4.77
C ASP A 40 -17.29 -4.96 -6.02
N GLU A 41 -17.76 -3.95 -6.74
CA GLU A 41 -17.07 -3.36 -7.89
C GLU A 41 -15.76 -2.65 -7.48
N GLN A 42 -15.74 -1.99 -6.31
CA GLN A 42 -14.54 -1.36 -5.77
C GLN A 42 -13.51 -2.38 -5.28
N GLU A 43 -13.95 -3.48 -4.65
CA GLU A 43 -13.09 -4.57 -4.23
C GLU A 43 -12.51 -5.30 -5.45
N SER A 44 -13.34 -5.59 -6.45
CA SER A 44 -12.92 -6.19 -7.72
C SER A 44 -11.95 -5.29 -8.50
N ALA A 45 -12.25 -3.99 -8.59
CA ALA A 45 -11.34 -3.01 -9.18
C ALA A 45 -10.02 -2.87 -8.39
N GLY A 46 -10.08 -3.00 -7.06
CA GLY A 46 -8.90 -3.02 -6.18
C GLY A 46 -8.05 -4.25 -6.41
N HIS A 47 -8.65 -5.43 -6.61
CA HIS A 47 -7.94 -6.65 -6.98
C HIS A 47 -7.22 -6.48 -8.33
N LEU A 48 -7.91 -5.92 -9.33
CA LEU A 48 -7.34 -5.67 -10.65
C LEU A 48 -6.18 -4.64 -10.61
N GLU A 49 -6.30 -3.59 -9.78
CA GLU A 49 -5.21 -2.66 -9.50
C GLU A 49 -4.01 -3.38 -8.88
N GLN A 50 -4.24 -4.27 -7.91
CA GLN A 50 -3.16 -5.03 -7.27
C GLN A 50 -2.48 -6.05 -8.18
N GLU A 51 -3.25 -6.76 -9.02
CA GLU A 51 -2.73 -7.69 -10.03
C GLU A 51 -1.89 -6.96 -11.06
N LYS A 52 -2.36 -5.80 -11.54
CA LYS A 52 -1.58 -4.94 -12.43
C LYS A 52 -0.26 -4.53 -11.80
N GLU A 53 -0.27 -4.03 -10.55
CA GLU A 53 0.97 -3.66 -9.85
C GLU A 53 1.92 -4.85 -9.70
N SER A 54 1.40 -6.03 -9.38
CA SER A 54 2.18 -7.28 -9.29
C SER A 54 2.82 -7.65 -10.63
N LEU A 55 2.06 -7.58 -11.72
CA LEU A 55 2.55 -7.83 -13.07
C LEU A 55 3.66 -6.84 -13.48
N LEU A 56 3.49 -5.56 -13.15
CA LEU A 56 4.51 -4.53 -13.41
C LEU A 56 5.80 -4.81 -12.62
N ASP A 57 5.71 -5.21 -11.36
CA ASP A 57 6.89 -5.57 -10.55
C ASP A 57 7.59 -6.80 -11.13
N MET A 58 6.86 -7.87 -11.46
CA MET A 58 7.43 -9.08 -12.07
C MET A 58 8.11 -8.80 -13.41
N LEU A 59 7.49 -8.01 -14.29
CA LEU A 59 8.08 -7.63 -15.58
C LEU A 59 9.32 -6.76 -15.41
N SER A 60 9.31 -5.83 -14.44
CA SER A 60 10.50 -5.05 -14.11
C SER A 60 11.62 -5.94 -13.57
N ASN A 61 11.30 -7.00 -12.82
CA ASN A 61 12.27 -7.94 -12.27
C ASN A 61 12.91 -8.84 -13.34
N VAL A 62 12.21 -9.17 -14.42
CA VAL A 62 12.79 -9.88 -15.58
C VAL A 62 13.95 -9.07 -16.15
N ASN A 63 13.80 -7.76 -16.31
CA ASN A 63 14.83 -6.89 -16.87
C ASN A 63 16.07 -6.71 -15.95
N LEU A 64 15.94 -7.10 -14.68
CA LEU A 64 17.00 -7.04 -13.67
C LEU A 64 17.68 -8.41 -13.43
N ASN A 65 17.26 -9.46 -14.14
CA ASN A 65 17.80 -10.81 -13.95
C ASN A 65 19.16 -10.96 -14.64
N ALA A 66 20.22 -11.15 -13.84
CA ALA A 66 21.58 -11.33 -14.32
C ALA A 66 21.78 -12.59 -15.20
N GLU A 67 20.90 -13.60 -15.08
CA GLU A 67 20.96 -14.80 -15.94
C GLU A 67 20.62 -14.48 -17.40
N LEU A 68 19.94 -13.35 -17.70
CA LEU A 68 19.75 -12.88 -19.07
C LEU A 68 21.06 -12.51 -19.76
N LEU A 69 22.12 -12.19 -19.00
CA LEU A 69 23.45 -11.92 -19.53
C LEU A 69 24.18 -13.20 -19.99
N ARG A 70 23.70 -14.37 -19.56
CA ARG A 70 24.24 -15.68 -19.94
C ARG A 70 23.58 -16.25 -21.19
N LEU A 71 22.49 -15.64 -21.64
CA LEU A 71 21.79 -16.00 -22.87
C LEU A 71 22.50 -15.40 -24.08
N GLY A 72 22.31 -16.04 -25.24
CA GLY A 72 22.76 -15.49 -26.52
C GLY A 72 22.09 -14.14 -26.79
N GLN A 73 22.76 -13.29 -27.58
CA GLN A 73 22.25 -11.95 -27.90
C GLN A 73 20.82 -11.97 -28.46
N GLY A 74 20.50 -12.94 -29.35
CA GLY A 74 19.17 -13.10 -29.93
C GLY A 74 18.09 -13.42 -28.89
N ASP A 75 18.33 -14.42 -28.04
CA ASP A 75 17.38 -14.79 -26.97
C ASP A 75 17.14 -13.64 -26.00
N ARG A 76 18.20 -12.87 -25.68
CA ARG A 76 18.12 -11.69 -24.81
C ARG A 76 17.29 -10.57 -25.46
N GLU A 77 17.49 -10.31 -26.75
CA GLU A 77 16.73 -9.30 -27.49
C GLU A 77 15.24 -9.67 -27.58
N ASP A 78 14.92 -10.95 -27.83
CA ASP A 78 13.55 -11.46 -27.88
C ASP A 78 12.83 -11.37 -26.52
N ILE A 79 13.53 -11.73 -25.44
CA ILE A 79 13.02 -11.61 -24.08
C ILE A 79 12.77 -10.13 -23.72
N ASN A 80 13.71 -9.24 -24.06
CA ASN A 80 13.56 -7.81 -23.80
C ASN A 80 12.42 -7.19 -24.63
N ALA A 81 12.29 -7.56 -25.91
CA ALA A 81 11.20 -7.11 -26.76
C ALA A 81 9.83 -7.53 -26.21
N THR A 82 9.73 -8.79 -25.77
CA THR A 82 8.51 -9.34 -25.17
C THR A 82 8.16 -8.68 -23.85
N THR A 83 9.16 -8.50 -22.97
CA THR A 83 9.00 -7.84 -21.66
C THR A 83 8.55 -6.39 -21.84
N ASN A 84 9.17 -5.64 -22.76
CA ASN A 84 8.79 -4.26 -23.07
C ASN A 84 7.38 -4.16 -23.64
N ARG A 85 6.98 -5.11 -24.51
CA ARG A 85 5.60 -5.16 -25.04
C ARG A 85 4.58 -5.36 -23.93
N LEU A 86 4.84 -6.29 -23.00
CA LEU A 86 3.96 -6.55 -21.87
C LEU A 86 3.92 -5.36 -20.91
N LEU A 87 5.07 -4.74 -20.63
CA LEU A 87 5.17 -3.56 -19.78
C LEU A 87 4.33 -2.40 -20.35
N ASN A 88 4.43 -2.14 -21.66
CA ASN A 88 3.65 -1.09 -22.32
C ASN A 88 2.15 -1.37 -22.29
N ARG A 89 1.73 -2.63 -22.43
CA ARG A 89 0.32 -3.03 -22.31
C ARG A 89 -0.21 -2.85 -20.90
N CYS A 90 0.56 -3.22 -19.88
CA CYS A 90 0.18 -3.02 -18.48
C CYS A 90 0.14 -1.52 -18.13
N LYS A 91 1.00 -0.69 -18.73
CA LYS A 91 0.97 0.77 -18.57
C LYS A 91 -0.22 1.43 -19.27
N ALA A 92 -0.68 0.88 -20.40
CA ALA A 92 -1.77 1.46 -21.20
C ALA A 92 -3.16 1.35 -20.54
N VAL A 93 -3.34 0.48 -19.55
CA VAL A 93 -4.61 0.32 -18.82
C VAL A 93 -4.45 0.92 -17.43
N GLU A 94 -5.14 2.03 -17.14
CA GLU A 94 -5.17 2.65 -15.81
C GLU A 94 -6.40 2.16 -15.05
N VAL A 95 -6.18 1.38 -13.97
CA VAL A 95 -7.23 0.97 -13.04
C VAL A 95 -7.01 1.74 -11.75
N VAL A 96 -7.83 2.75 -11.51
CA VAL A 96 -7.78 3.56 -10.28
C VAL A 96 -9.09 3.36 -9.53
N VAL A 97 -9.01 2.76 -8.34
CA VAL A 97 -10.13 2.81 -7.39
C VAL A 97 -10.15 4.20 -6.77
N ASN A 98 -11.17 4.99 -7.13
CA ASN A 98 -11.30 6.35 -6.63
C ASN A 98 -11.85 6.30 -5.20
N THR A 99 -10.95 6.39 -4.21
CA THR A 99 -11.32 6.52 -2.80
C THR A 99 -11.90 7.93 -2.57
N PRO A 100 -13.17 8.06 -2.13
CA PRO A 100 -13.74 9.37 -1.82
C PRO A 100 -12.96 9.99 -0.64
N ARG A 101 -12.35 11.15 -0.87
CA ARG A 101 -11.54 11.88 0.12
C ARG A 101 -12.15 13.25 0.39
N ASN A 102 -12.08 13.69 1.64
CA ASN A 102 -12.33 15.09 1.99
C ASN A 102 -11.05 15.94 1.80
N SER A 103 -11.15 17.26 2.01
CA SER A 103 -10.02 18.20 1.82
C SER A 103 -8.85 17.91 2.76
N GLU A 104 -9.10 17.42 3.98
CA GLU A 104 -8.07 17.14 4.98
C GLU A 104 -7.32 15.85 4.64
N GLN A 105 -8.05 14.78 4.30
CA GLN A 105 -7.50 13.51 3.85
C GLN A 105 -6.65 13.66 2.58
N THR A 106 -7.09 14.51 1.65
CA THR A 106 -6.32 14.80 0.42
C THR A 106 -4.99 15.47 0.77
N LYS A 107 -5.01 16.47 1.66
CA LYS A 107 -3.80 17.17 2.12
C LYS A 107 -2.85 16.24 2.88
N ALA A 108 -3.39 15.40 3.77
CA ALA A 108 -2.62 14.39 4.48
C ALA A 108 -1.93 13.42 3.51
N LEU A 109 -2.65 12.92 2.50
CA LEU A 109 -2.09 12.06 1.47
C LEU A 109 -0.98 12.75 0.65
N THR A 110 -1.17 14.01 0.26
CA THR A 110 -0.13 14.80 -0.43
C THR A 110 1.12 14.95 0.44
N ASN A 111 0.97 15.22 1.73
CA ASN A 111 2.08 15.34 2.66
C ASN A 111 2.82 14.00 2.83
N VAL A 112 2.08 12.90 2.99
CA VAL A 112 2.64 11.54 3.08
C VAL A 112 3.44 11.19 1.82
N ASN A 113 2.88 11.43 0.64
CA ASN A 113 3.57 11.17 -0.62
C ASN A 113 4.85 12.00 -0.74
N SER A 114 4.80 13.28 -0.36
CA SER A 114 5.98 14.17 -0.37
C SER A 114 7.08 13.67 0.57
N LEU A 115 6.74 13.11 1.73
CA LEU A 115 7.69 12.50 2.66
C LEU A 115 8.33 11.24 2.04
N ILE A 116 7.54 10.40 1.37
CA ILE A 116 8.05 9.20 0.68
C ILE A 116 8.99 9.60 -0.45
N ASP A 117 8.61 10.55 -1.30
CA ASP A 117 9.43 10.99 -2.43
C ASP A 117 10.74 11.60 -1.94
N GLY A 118 10.71 12.37 -0.85
CA GLY A 118 11.91 12.86 -0.18
C GLY A 118 12.82 11.74 0.33
N ALA A 119 12.27 10.64 0.84
CA ALA A 119 13.06 9.48 1.25
C ALA A 119 13.65 8.72 0.04
N VAL A 120 12.88 8.59 -1.05
CA VAL A 120 13.34 7.93 -2.28
C VAL A 120 14.48 8.70 -2.94
N ASN A 121 14.40 10.04 -3.00
CA ASN A 121 15.45 10.87 -3.57
C ASN A 121 16.79 10.70 -2.83
N LYS A 122 16.75 10.46 -1.50
CA LYS A 122 17.94 10.25 -0.67
C LYS A 122 18.59 8.86 -0.85
N ILE A 123 17.90 7.90 -1.48
CA ILE A 123 18.45 6.55 -1.69
C ILE A 123 19.72 6.60 -2.54
N GLN A 124 19.80 7.53 -3.50
CA GLN A 124 20.99 7.69 -4.35
C GLN A 124 22.19 8.27 -3.60
N GLU A 125 21.96 9.03 -2.54
CA GLU A 125 23.01 9.66 -1.72
C GLU A 125 23.51 8.72 -0.63
N ASP A 126 22.57 8.11 0.12
CA ASP A 126 22.88 7.19 1.21
C ASP A 126 21.83 6.08 1.30
N LEU A 127 22.22 4.95 0.72
CA LEU A 127 21.34 3.80 0.58
C LEU A 127 21.06 3.11 1.93
N ARG A 128 21.99 3.15 2.90
CA ARG A 128 21.83 2.50 4.20
C ARG A 128 20.92 3.33 5.10
N ASN A 129 21.17 4.63 5.22
CA ASN A 129 20.34 5.51 6.04
C ASN A 129 18.93 5.67 5.46
N SER A 130 18.79 5.68 4.12
CA SER A 130 17.48 5.70 3.47
C SER A 130 16.69 4.42 3.74
N LYS A 131 17.34 3.23 3.75
CA LYS A 131 16.69 1.98 4.14
C LYS A 131 16.10 2.07 5.54
N ASP A 132 16.88 2.55 6.51
CA ASP A 132 16.43 2.67 7.90
C ASP A 132 15.32 3.72 8.04
N MET A 133 15.38 4.81 7.28
CA MET A 133 14.30 5.81 7.22
C MET A 133 12.99 5.21 6.70
N VAL A 134 13.04 4.52 5.56
CA VAL A 134 11.85 3.88 4.96
C VAL A 134 11.30 2.78 5.87
N LYS A 135 12.15 2.04 6.60
CA LYS A 135 11.72 1.08 7.63
C LYS A 135 10.96 1.74 8.78
N ARG A 136 11.44 2.87 9.29
CA ARG A 136 10.72 3.63 10.34
C ARG A 136 9.37 4.15 9.85
N MET A 137 9.28 4.57 8.60
CA MET A 137 8.02 4.97 7.95
C MET A 137 7.08 3.76 7.79
N LEU A 138 7.60 2.58 7.41
CA LEU A 138 6.81 1.36 7.29
C LEU A 138 6.24 0.92 8.65
N ASN A 139 7.05 0.97 9.71
CA ASN A 139 6.61 0.66 11.07
C ASN A 139 5.52 1.65 11.55
N ALA A 140 5.59 2.92 11.13
CA ALA A 140 4.56 3.91 11.42
C ALA A 140 3.20 3.61 10.77
N CYS A 141 3.14 2.77 9.73
CA CYS A 141 1.88 2.27 9.17
C CYS A 141 1.25 1.12 9.97
N SER A 142 1.92 0.58 11.00
CA SER A 142 1.43 -0.52 11.83
C SER A 142 1.97 -0.42 13.27
N PRO A 143 1.50 0.56 14.06
CA PRO A 143 2.06 0.85 15.39
C PRO A 143 1.77 -0.21 16.45
N ASP A 144 0.82 -1.13 16.21
CA ASP A 144 0.48 -2.21 17.15
C ASP A 144 1.52 -3.34 17.15
N GLN A 145 2.37 -3.42 16.12
CA GLN A 145 3.46 -4.39 16.02
C GLN A 145 4.67 -3.79 15.29
N PRO A 146 5.35 -2.79 15.89
CA PRO A 146 6.46 -2.12 15.24
C PRO A 146 7.70 -3.02 15.31
N ASP A 147 8.27 -3.37 14.16
CA ASP A 147 9.57 -4.05 14.08
C ASP A 147 10.70 -3.01 14.15
N GLY A 148 10.79 -2.35 15.32
CA GLY A 148 11.77 -1.32 15.62
C GLY A 148 11.22 0.11 15.69
N PRO A 149 12.06 1.14 15.51
CA PRO A 149 11.67 2.53 15.69
C PRO A 149 10.60 2.97 14.68
N ILE A 150 9.73 3.89 15.09
CA ILE A 150 8.67 4.48 14.27
C ILE A 150 8.97 5.94 13.95
N ASP A 151 8.57 6.40 12.77
CA ASP A 151 8.55 7.83 12.45
C ASP A 151 7.20 8.44 12.89
N GLN A 152 7.17 9.09 14.05
CA GLN A 152 5.96 9.67 14.63
C GLN A 152 5.36 10.79 13.77
N ARG A 153 6.22 11.56 13.08
CA ARG A 153 5.74 12.63 12.19
C ARG A 153 5.01 12.02 11.00
N PHE A 154 5.59 10.99 10.40
CA PHE A 154 4.96 10.24 9.32
C PHE A 154 3.66 9.57 9.80
N GLN A 155 3.69 8.94 10.98
CA GLN A 155 2.53 8.28 11.59
C GLN A 155 1.33 9.21 11.71
N SER A 156 1.53 10.42 12.24
CA SER A 156 0.44 11.40 12.40
C SER A 156 -0.27 11.71 11.09
N GLN A 157 0.48 11.85 9.99
CA GLN A 157 -0.07 12.15 8.67
C GLN A 157 -0.76 10.93 8.03
N VAL A 158 -0.23 9.72 8.27
CA VAL A 158 -0.81 8.47 7.77
C VAL A 158 -2.15 8.16 8.43
N ILE A 159 -2.30 8.43 9.74
CA ILE A 159 -3.57 8.20 10.46
C ILE A 159 -4.69 9.11 9.93
N GLU A 160 -4.35 10.30 9.43
CA GLU A 160 -5.29 11.23 8.79
C GLU A 160 -5.70 10.80 7.37
N CYS A 161 -4.99 9.84 6.76
CA CYS A 161 -5.37 9.27 5.47
C CYS A 161 -6.51 8.22 5.61
N THR A 162 -7.16 7.90 4.50
CA THR A 162 -8.17 6.83 4.47
C THR A 162 -7.54 5.46 4.73
N ALA A 163 -8.34 4.49 5.20
CA ALA A 163 -7.84 3.12 5.43
C ALA A 163 -7.25 2.47 4.16
N ASP A 164 -7.83 2.77 2.99
CA ASP A 164 -7.31 2.30 1.71
C ASP A 164 -5.97 2.95 1.37
N ASP A 165 -5.83 4.26 1.59
CA ASP A 165 -4.57 4.97 1.42
C ASP A 165 -3.49 4.42 2.35
N GLN A 166 -3.81 4.16 3.62
CA GLN A 166 -2.89 3.56 4.58
C GLN A 166 -2.36 2.21 4.09
N LYS A 167 -3.24 1.35 3.53
CA LYS A 167 -2.84 0.06 2.93
C LYS A 167 -1.92 0.27 1.71
N LYS A 168 -2.27 1.21 0.82
CA LYS A 168 -1.46 1.53 -0.38
C LYS A 168 -0.08 2.08 0.01
N ILE A 169 -0.03 3.01 0.96
CA ILE A 169 1.20 3.58 1.51
C ILE A 169 2.09 2.49 2.11
N ARG A 170 1.52 1.60 2.93
CA ARG A 170 2.24 0.46 3.53
C ARG A 170 2.85 -0.46 2.46
N ARG A 171 2.06 -0.82 1.44
CA ARG A 171 2.54 -1.65 0.32
C ARG A 171 3.68 -0.96 -0.44
N ARG A 172 3.53 0.34 -0.73
CA ARG A 172 4.55 1.15 -1.40
C ARG A 172 5.87 1.15 -0.63
N LEU A 173 5.84 1.37 0.69
CA LEU A 173 7.03 1.36 1.54
C LEU A 173 7.72 -0.01 1.58
N ALA A 174 6.95 -1.11 1.68
CA ALA A 174 7.50 -2.47 1.63
C ALA A 174 8.20 -2.77 0.28
N ASN A 175 7.60 -2.32 -0.83
CA ASN A 175 8.20 -2.44 -2.16
C ASN A 175 9.50 -1.65 -2.28
N ILE A 176 9.57 -0.42 -1.74
CA ILE A 176 10.79 0.39 -1.73
C ILE A 176 11.90 -0.31 -0.95
N ILE A 177 11.62 -0.88 0.24
CA ILE A 177 12.62 -1.63 1.02
C ILE A 177 13.15 -2.82 0.21
N THR A 178 12.27 -3.57 -0.44
CA THR A 178 12.64 -4.71 -1.28
C THR A 178 13.56 -4.28 -2.43
N GLN A 179 13.26 -3.13 -3.07
CA GLN A 179 14.10 -2.57 -4.13
C GLN A 179 15.48 -2.16 -3.60
N ILE A 180 15.54 -1.49 -2.44
CA ILE A 180 16.81 -1.13 -1.78
C ILE A 180 17.64 -2.39 -1.49
N GLU A 181 17.02 -3.44 -0.95
CA GLU A 181 17.73 -4.69 -0.63
C GLU A 181 18.27 -5.41 -1.86
N ARG A 182 17.54 -5.37 -2.98
CA ARG A 182 18.03 -5.88 -4.27
C ARG A 182 19.21 -5.06 -4.77
N ALA A 183 19.11 -3.74 -4.73
CA ALA A 183 20.21 -2.84 -5.12
C ALA A 183 21.48 -3.08 -4.28
N GLN A 184 21.33 -3.34 -2.97
CA GLN A 184 22.45 -3.73 -2.10
C GLN A 184 23.13 -5.01 -2.59
N ARG A 185 22.36 -6.04 -2.96
CA ARG A 185 22.90 -7.34 -3.43
C ARG A 185 23.62 -7.24 -4.78
N THR A 186 23.19 -6.34 -5.66
CA THR A 186 23.83 -6.14 -6.97
C THR A 186 25.08 -5.25 -6.92
N CYS A 187 25.23 -4.42 -5.88
CA CYS A 187 26.38 -3.50 -5.73
C CYS A 187 27.50 -4.00 -4.82
N VAL A 188 27.36 -5.14 -4.14
CA VAL A 188 28.51 -5.80 -3.50
C VAL A 188 29.27 -6.65 -4.54
N PRO A 189 30.54 -6.33 -4.86
CA PRO A 189 31.38 -7.26 -5.59
C PRO A 189 31.55 -8.51 -4.71
N SER A 190 31.22 -9.67 -5.27
CA SER A 190 31.65 -10.94 -4.67
C SER A 190 33.18 -10.97 -4.73
N PHE A 191 33.84 -10.84 -3.58
CA PHE A 191 35.26 -11.14 -3.41
C PHE A 191 35.44 -12.62 -3.08
#